data_AF-A0A7J2ZIL3-F1
#
_entry.id   AF-A0A7J2ZIL3-F1
#
_cell.length_a   1.000
_cell.length_b   1.000
_cell.length_c   1.000
_cell.angle_alpha   90.00
_cell.angle_beta   90.00
_cell.angle_gamma   90.00
#
_symmetry.space_group_name_H-M   'P 1'
#
loop_
_entity.id
_entity.type
_entity.pdbx_description
1 polymer ?
#
loop_
_entity_poly.entity_id
_entity_poly.type
_entity_poly.pdbx_seq_one_letter_code
_entity_poly.pdbx_strand_id
1 'polypeptide(L)'
;MLQIPGVEEFIFAVVSNVLHLIAPFMLIIGTILAFAGRKLVKLLVFFAGGLLGGAMAYWLTLNPFGENVALIIAVVGFVGVGLLCVAFIPIIFGISLGFVAYYIADLLALNMLIGVIAGVAGFVLGIFLYNHVLSIVTGVVGGALILQGLVSLGIPTYISLLVAFLMMVAGTIFQLRQLSKK
;
A
#
# COMPACT_ATOMS: atom_id res chain seq x y z
N MET A 1 -11.22 35.94 -18.61
CA MET A 1 -10.82 35.33 -17.33
C MET A 1 -10.08 36.39 -16.54
N LEU A 2 -10.70 36.91 -15.48
CA LEU A 2 -10.13 37.95 -14.63
C LEU A 2 -9.09 37.32 -13.70
N GLN A 3 -7.80 37.53 -13.95
CA GLN A 3 -6.75 37.29 -12.97
C GLN A 3 -6.87 38.38 -11.90
N ILE A 4 -7.41 38.04 -10.74
CA ILE A 4 -7.48 38.95 -9.60
C ILE A 4 -6.11 38.88 -8.89
N PRO A 5 -5.28 39.94 -8.93
CA PRO A 5 -4.01 39.95 -8.23
C PRO A 5 -4.23 39.78 -6.73
N GLY A 6 -3.48 38.86 -6.10
CA GLY A 6 -3.56 38.55 -4.66
C GLY A 6 -4.24 37.21 -4.33
N VAL A 7 -5.02 36.61 -5.23
CA VAL A 7 -5.61 35.28 -5.00
C VAL A 7 -4.56 34.18 -5.08
N GLU A 8 -3.61 34.28 -6.02
CA GLU A 8 -2.53 33.29 -6.16
C GLU A 8 -1.58 33.30 -4.95
N GLU A 9 -1.23 34.47 -4.42
CA GLU A 9 -0.40 34.60 -3.22
C GLU A 9 -1.12 34.05 -1.98
N PHE A 10 -2.43 34.31 -1.85
CA PHE A 10 -3.24 33.75 -0.77
C PHE A 10 -3.34 32.23 -0.86
N ILE A 11 -3.62 31.67 -2.05
CA ILE A 11 -3.66 30.23 -2.27
C ILE A 11 -2.29 29.61 -1.96
N PHE A 12 -1.21 30.23 -2.41
CA PHE A 12 0.15 29.73 -2.16
C PHE A 12 0.48 29.73 -0.67
N ALA A 13 0.13 30.79 0.07
CA ALA A 13 0.33 30.88 1.51
C ALA A 13 -0.51 29.84 2.28
N VAL A 14 -1.75 29.62 1.89
CA VAL A 14 -2.61 28.59 2.51
C VAL A 14 -2.04 27.19 2.25
N VAL A 15 -1.67 26.89 1.00
CA VAL A 15 -1.09 25.59 0.63
C VAL A 15 0.25 25.33 1.33
N SER A 16 1.12 26.34 1.43
CA SER A 16 2.40 26.25 2.17
C SER A 16 2.18 25.92 3.65
N ASN A 17 1.27 26.65 4.32
CA ASN A 17 0.99 26.42 5.74
C ASN A 17 0.40 25.02 5.99
N VAL A 18 -0.49 24.56 5.10
CA VAL A 18 -1.05 23.20 5.17
C VAL A 18 0.04 22.15 4.94
N LEU A 19 0.94 22.34 3.97
CA LEU A 19 2.07 21.44 3.73
C LEU A 19 3.00 21.35 4.94
N HIS A 20 3.34 22.48 5.57
CA HIS A 20 4.18 22.50 6.76
C HIS A 20 3.54 21.78 7.95
N LEU A 21 2.21 21.85 8.07
CA LEU A 21 1.47 21.14 9.12
C LEU A 21 1.43 19.62 8.90
N ILE A 22 1.36 19.17 7.65
CA ILE A 22 1.30 17.75 7.27
C ILE A 22 2.68 17.10 7.22
N ALA A 23 3.74 17.87 6.95
CA ALA A 23 5.12 17.40 6.85
C ALA A 23 5.59 16.49 8.01
N PRO A 24 5.38 16.82 9.31
CA PRO A 24 5.79 15.93 10.40
C PRO A 24 5.05 14.58 10.37
N PHE A 25 3.78 14.56 9.98
CA PHE A 25 3.03 13.31 9.82
C PHE A 25 3.59 12.47 8.66
N MET A 26 3.97 13.11 7.54
CA MET A 26 4.62 12.40 6.43
C MET A 26 5.95 11.77 6.85
N LEU A 27 6.76 12.46 7.68
CA LEU A 27 8.01 11.91 8.20
C LEU A 27 7.77 10.70 9.11
N ILE A 28 6.81 10.82 10.03
CA ILE A 28 6.47 9.74 10.98
C ILE A 28 5.92 8.53 10.21
N ILE A 29 4.91 8.75 9.35
CA ILE A 29 4.29 7.70 8.55
C ILE A 29 5.31 7.08 7.60
N GLY A 30 6.13 7.89 6.93
CA GLY A 30 7.19 7.43 6.03
C GLY A 30 8.23 6.57 6.75
N THR A 31 8.62 6.94 7.96
CA THR A 31 9.54 6.15 8.79
C THR A 31 8.90 4.82 9.21
N ILE A 32 7.66 4.84 9.72
CA ILE A 32 6.95 3.61 10.11
C ILE A 32 6.77 2.72 8.89
N LEU A 33 6.44 3.28 7.72
CA LEU A 33 6.28 2.51 6.48
C LEU A 33 7.62 1.91 6.01
N ALA A 34 8.72 2.65 6.15
CA ALA A 34 10.06 2.16 5.78
C ALA A 34 10.54 0.98 6.66
N PHE A 35 10.14 0.91 7.94
CA PHE A 35 10.59 -0.17 8.84
C PHE A 35 9.55 -1.26 9.14
N ALA A 36 8.27 -0.90 9.16
CA ALA A 36 7.15 -1.77 9.53
C ALA A 36 6.09 -1.90 8.43
N GLY A 37 6.40 -1.44 7.20
CA GLY A 37 5.46 -1.37 6.09
C GLY A 37 4.73 -2.66 5.82
N ARG A 38 5.42 -3.82 5.85
CA ARG A 38 4.76 -5.12 5.65
C ARG A 38 3.63 -5.41 6.65
N LYS A 39 3.85 -5.10 7.93
CA LYS A 39 2.83 -5.32 8.96
C LYS A 39 1.69 -4.33 8.78
N LEU A 40 2.00 -3.09 8.45
CA LEU A 40 1.01 -2.06 8.16
C LEU A 40 0.13 -2.41 6.97
N VAL A 41 0.68 -2.89 5.86
CA VAL A 41 -0.13 -3.26 4.69
C VAL A 41 -1.10 -4.39 5.04
N LYS A 42 -0.63 -5.42 5.76
CA LYS A 42 -1.52 -6.49 6.23
C LYS A 42 -2.62 -5.96 7.16
N LEU A 43 -2.27 -5.03 8.05
CA LEU A 43 -3.22 -4.41 8.97
C LEU A 43 -4.26 -3.58 8.21
N LEU A 44 -3.84 -2.77 7.24
CA LEU A 44 -4.74 -1.96 6.41
C LEU A 44 -5.68 -2.84 5.57
N VAL A 45 -5.15 -3.89 4.96
CA VAL A 45 -5.97 -4.86 4.22
C VAL A 45 -6.94 -5.58 5.16
N PHE A 46 -6.50 -5.95 6.37
CA PHE A 46 -7.37 -6.54 7.38
C PHE A 46 -8.52 -5.59 7.76
N PHE A 47 -8.24 -4.32 8.05
CA PHE A 47 -9.26 -3.35 8.39
C PHE A 47 -10.20 -3.06 7.22
N ALA A 48 -9.68 -2.87 6.01
CA ALA A 48 -10.51 -2.61 4.84
C ALA A 48 -11.41 -3.82 4.51
N GLY A 49 -10.84 -5.02 4.46
CA GLY A 49 -11.58 -6.25 4.21
C GLY A 49 -12.54 -6.61 5.33
N GLY A 50 -12.13 -6.40 6.58
CA GLY A 50 -12.96 -6.60 7.76
C GLY A 50 -14.13 -5.64 7.81
N LEU A 51 -13.92 -4.35 7.55
CA LEU A 51 -15.02 -3.36 7.51
C LEU A 51 -16.05 -3.74 6.44
N LEU A 52 -15.59 -4.14 5.25
CA LEU A 52 -16.46 -4.62 4.18
C LEU A 52 -17.22 -5.89 4.60
N GLY A 53 -16.52 -6.88 5.14
CA GLY A 53 -17.14 -8.14 5.57
C GLY A 53 -18.11 -7.99 6.74
N GLY A 54 -17.78 -7.15 7.71
CA GLY A 54 -18.64 -6.83 8.84
C GLY A 54 -19.87 -6.04 8.41
N ALA A 55 -19.71 -5.06 7.51
CA ALA A 55 -20.83 -4.33 6.94
C ALA A 55 -21.75 -5.27 6.13
N MET A 56 -21.19 -6.11 5.24
CA MET A 56 -21.98 -7.06 4.46
C MET A 56 -22.74 -8.03 5.39
N ALA A 57 -22.07 -8.57 6.41
CA ALA A 57 -22.68 -9.46 7.39
C ALA A 57 -23.81 -8.77 8.18
N TYR A 58 -23.62 -7.51 8.58
CA TYR A 58 -24.66 -6.71 9.24
C TYR A 58 -25.90 -6.54 8.34
N TRP A 59 -25.70 -6.08 7.10
CA TRP A 59 -26.80 -5.85 6.15
C TRP A 59 -27.58 -7.14 5.81
N LEU A 60 -26.89 -8.27 5.70
CA LEU A 60 -27.51 -9.57 5.42
C LEU A 60 -28.34 -10.09 6.62
N THR A 61 -28.00 -9.71 7.84
CA THR A 61 -28.58 -10.30 9.07
C THR A 61 -29.54 -9.38 9.81
N LEU A 62 -29.56 -8.09 9.48
CA LEU A 62 -30.44 -7.09 10.08
C LEU A 62 -31.93 -7.45 9.96
N ASN A 63 -32.38 -7.84 8.76
CA ASN A 63 -33.77 -8.22 8.51
C ASN A 63 -34.21 -9.54 9.18
N PRO A 64 -33.43 -10.65 9.08
CA PRO A 64 -33.88 -11.93 9.63
C PRO A 64 -33.71 -12.11 11.14
N PHE A 65 -32.79 -11.40 11.80
CA PHE A 65 -32.40 -11.71 13.19
C PHE A 65 -32.50 -10.54 14.18
N GLY A 66 -32.83 -9.34 13.70
CA GLY A 66 -32.89 -8.12 14.52
C GLY A 66 -31.51 -7.56 14.87
N GLU A 67 -31.51 -6.33 15.40
CA GLU A 67 -30.32 -5.48 15.48
C GLU A 67 -29.19 -6.04 16.38
N ASN A 68 -29.55 -6.63 17.53
CA ASN A 68 -28.56 -7.17 18.48
C ASN A 68 -27.80 -8.37 17.91
N VAL A 69 -28.48 -9.27 17.19
CA VAL A 69 -27.87 -10.45 16.59
C VAL A 69 -27.06 -10.05 15.35
N ALA A 70 -27.55 -9.09 14.56
CA ALA A 70 -26.85 -8.56 13.41
C ALA A 70 -25.49 -7.93 13.80
N LEU A 71 -25.42 -7.26 14.96
CA LEU A 71 -24.18 -6.66 15.46
C LEU A 71 -23.14 -7.74 15.84
N ILE A 72 -23.57 -8.82 16.51
CA ILE A 72 -22.68 -9.94 16.84
C ILE A 72 -22.14 -10.60 15.55
N ILE A 73 -23.02 -10.85 14.59
CA ILE A 73 -22.62 -11.47 13.31
C ILE A 73 -21.73 -10.52 12.49
N ALA A 74 -21.94 -9.21 12.57
CA ALA A 74 -21.07 -8.22 11.94
C ALA A 74 -19.64 -8.27 12.49
N VAL A 75 -19.45 -8.45 13.80
CA VAL A 75 -18.11 -8.61 14.40
C VAL A 75 -17.45 -9.89 13.91
N VAL A 76 -18.20 -10.99 13.84
CA VAL A 76 -17.67 -12.26 13.31
C VAL A 76 -17.30 -12.13 11.83
N GLY A 77 -18.15 -11.47 11.04
CA GLY A 77 -17.90 -11.18 9.63
C GLY A 77 -16.66 -10.29 9.43
N PHE A 78 -16.47 -9.29 10.30
CA PHE A 78 -15.30 -8.42 10.29
C PHE A 78 -14.02 -9.22 10.48
N VAL A 79 -13.96 -10.07 11.51
CA VAL A 79 -12.76 -10.87 11.79
C VAL A 79 -12.55 -11.93 10.71
N GLY A 80 -13.60 -12.65 10.31
CA GLY A 80 -13.52 -13.72 9.33
C GLY A 80 -13.06 -13.24 7.96
N VAL A 81 -13.75 -12.24 7.40
CA VAL A 81 -13.42 -11.68 6.09
C VAL A 81 -12.10 -10.92 6.15
N GLY A 82 -11.82 -10.17 7.23
CA GLY A 82 -10.55 -9.50 7.42
C GLY A 82 -9.36 -10.45 7.35
N LEU A 83 -9.43 -11.59 8.05
CA LEU A 83 -8.39 -12.63 8.00
C LEU A 83 -8.26 -13.26 6.61
N LEU A 84 -9.38 -13.54 5.94
CA LEU A 84 -9.38 -14.06 4.58
C LEU A 84 -8.67 -13.08 3.64
N CYS A 85 -9.03 -11.80 3.66
CA CYS A 85 -8.38 -10.78 2.82
C CYS A 85 -6.86 -10.75 3.01
N VAL A 86 -6.36 -10.85 4.25
CA VAL A 86 -4.92 -10.92 4.52
C VAL A 86 -4.27 -12.19 3.95
N ALA A 87 -4.97 -13.33 4.03
CA ALA A 87 -4.49 -14.59 3.49
C ALA A 87 -4.44 -14.59 1.95
N PHE A 88 -5.35 -13.87 1.30
CA PHE A 88 -5.42 -13.79 -0.16
C PHE A 88 -4.44 -12.79 -0.80
N ILE A 89 -3.82 -11.89 -0.05
CA ILE A 89 -2.84 -10.92 -0.60
C ILE A 89 -1.76 -11.57 -1.49
N PRO A 90 -1.04 -12.62 -1.07
CA PRO A 90 -0.03 -13.26 -1.92
C PRO A 90 -0.61 -13.84 -3.21
N ILE A 91 -1.85 -14.36 -3.15
CA ILE A 91 -2.54 -14.92 -4.31
C ILE A 91 -2.88 -13.82 -5.30
N ILE A 92 -3.49 -12.72 -4.83
CA ILE A 92 -3.85 -11.56 -5.67
C ILE A 92 -2.59 -10.98 -6.32
N PHE A 93 -1.50 -10.85 -5.56
CA PHE A 93 -0.22 -10.39 -6.10
C PHE A 93 0.31 -11.35 -7.17
N GLY A 94 0.29 -12.66 -6.92
CA GLY A 94 0.64 -13.68 -7.91
C GLY A 94 -0.19 -13.56 -9.19
N ILE A 95 -1.52 -13.44 -9.07
CA ILE A 95 -2.42 -13.29 -10.23
C ILE A 95 -2.05 -12.06 -11.04
N SER A 96 -1.84 -10.91 -10.37
CA SER A 96 -1.47 -9.67 -11.04
C SER A 96 -0.16 -9.80 -11.83
N LEU A 97 0.84 -10.46 -11.25
CA LEU A 97 2.15 -10.63 -11.87
C LEU A 97 2.10 -11.65 -13.02
N GLY A 98 1.32 -12.72 -12.87
CA GLY A 98 1.03 -13.66 -13.94
C GLY A 98 0.29 -13.03 -15.12
N PHE A 99 -0.68 -12.15 -14.86
CA PHE A 99 -1.40 -11.44 -15.91
C PHE A 99 -0.48 -10.47 -16.67
N VAL A 100 0.38 -9.74 -15.96
CA VAL A 100 1.39 -8.89 -16.58
C VAL A 100 2.36 -9.70 -17.44
N ALA A 101 2.83 -10.86 -16.94
CA ALA A 101 3.73 -11.74 -17.70
C ALA A 101 3.08 -12.29 -18.98
N TYR A 102 1.79 -12.68 -18.91
CA TYR A 102 1.01 -13.08 -20.08
C TYR A 102 0.94 -11.95 -21.11
N TYR A 103 0.58 -10.73 -20.67
CA TYR A 103 0.41 -9.59 -21.56
C TYR A 103 1.73 -9.18 -22.23
N ILE A 104 2.86 -9.24 -21.51
CA ILE A 104 4.17 -9.00 -22.10
C ILE A 104 4.49 -10.05 -23.18
N ALA A 105 4.20 -11.32 -22.92
CA ALA A 105 4.44 -12.38 -23.89
C ALA A 105 3.57 -12.23 -25.15
N ASP A 106 2.32 -11.83 -24.99
CA ASP A 106 1.40 -11.51 -26.08
C ASP A 106 1.90 -10.32 -26.91
N LEU A 107 2.41 -9.28 -26.25
CA LEU A 107 2.97 -8.08 -26.90
C LEU A 107 4.23 -8.36 -27.73
N LEU A 108 4.99 -9.40 -27.38
CA LEU A 108 6.15 -9.88 -28.13
C LEU A 108 5.77 -10.80 -29.30
N ALA A 109 4.48 -10.96 -29.60
CA ALA A 109 3.93 -11.85 -30.62
C ALA A 109 4.36 -13.32 -30.45
N LEU A 110 4.58 -13.76 -29.20
CA LEU A 110 4.84 -15.16 -28.91
C LEU A 110 3.55 -15.97 -29.05
N ASN A 111 3.68 -17.26 -29.39
CA ASN A 111 2.53 -18.16 -29.47
C ASN A 111 1.72 -18.15 -28.16
N MET A 112 0.39 -18.21 -28.27
CA MET A 112 -0.55 -18.23 -27.13
C MET A 112 -0.14 -19.23 -26.02
N LEU A 113 0.38 -20.41 -26.41
CA LEU A 113 0.87 -21.42 -25.47
C LEU A 113 2.06 -20.92 -24.62
N ILE A 114 2.98 -20.17 -25.22
CA ILE A 114 4.13 -19.56 -24.53
C ILE A 114 3.66 -18.47 -23.59
N GLY A 115 2.67 -17.66 -24.00
CA GLY A 115 2.05 -16.65 -23.14
C GLY A 115 1.41 -17.24 -21.90
N VAL A 116 0.66 -18.34 -22.03
CA VAL A 116 0.06 -19.03 -20.88
C VAL A 116 1.13 -19.60 -19.95
N ILE A 117 2.18 -20.23 -20.48
CA ILE A 117 3.30 -20.76 -19.68
C ILE A 117 4.00 -19.61 -18.92
N ALA A 118 4.26 -18.49 -19.59
CA ALA A 118 4.84 -17.30 -18.98
C ALA A 118 3.94 -16.72 -17.87
N GLY A 119 2.63 -16.71 -18.08
CA GLY A 119 1.66 -16.27 -17.07
C GLY A 119 1.62 -17.18 -15.84
N VAL A 120 1.63 -18.50 -16.03
CA VAL A 120 1.71 -19.47 -14.93
C VAL A 120 3.03 -19.35 -14.18
N ALA A 121 4.15 -19.22 -14.90
CA ALA A 121 5.45 -18.98 -14.29
C ALA A 121 5.47 -17.67 -13.49
N GLY A 122 4.91 -16.60 -14.04
CA GLY A 122 4.76 -15.31 -13.37
C GLY A 122 3.88 -15.39 -12.13
N PHE A 123 2.81 -16.18 -12.15
CA PHE A 123 1.97 -16.42 -10.98
C PHE A 123 2.73 -17.12 -9.85
N VAL A 124 3.43 -18.21 -10.16
CA VAL A 124 4.23 -18.95 -9.18
C VAL A 124 5.33 -18.06 -8.61
N LEU A 125 6.10 -17.39 -9.47
CA LEU A 125 7.14 -16.46 -9.05
C LEU A 125 6.56 -15.32 -8.20
N GLY A 126 5.41 -14.78 -8.58
CA GLY A 126 4.74 -13.71 -7.84
C GLY A 126 4.39 -14.11 -6.40
N ILE A 127 3.91 -15.33 -6.18
CA ILE A 127 3.64 -15.83 -4.81
C ILE A 127 4.92 -15.89 -3.97
N PHE A 128 6.02 -16.40 -4.54
CA PHE A 128 7.31 -16.49 -3.83
C PHE A 128 7.96 -15.12 -3.60
N LEU A 129 7.86 -14.22 -4.58
CA LEU A 129 8.45 -12.89 -4.52
C LEU A 129 7.63 -11.89 -3.72
N TYR A 130 6.34 -12.14 -3.49
CA TYR A 130 5.42 -11.21 -2.81
C TYR A 130 6.04 -10.60 -1.55
N ASN A 131 6.62 -11.43 -0.68
CA ASN A 131 7.23 -10.99 0.57
C ASN A 131 8.44 -10.07 0.36
N HIS A 132 9.26 -10.35 -0.66
CA HIS A 132 10.43 -9.55 -1.04
C HIS A 132 10.02 -8.24 -1.70
N VAL A 133 9.09 -8.30 -2.67
CA VAL A 133 8.60 -7.12 -3.37
C VAL A 133 7.89 -6.16 -2.42
N LEU A 134 7.04 -6.67 -1.51
CA LEU A 134 6.37 -5.83 -0.52
C LEU A 134 7.36 -5.12 0.42
N SER A 135 8.48 -5.77 0.73
CA SER A 135 9.58 -5.20 1.49
C SER A 135 10.21 -4.00 0.78
N ILE A 136 10.51 -4.18 -0.51
CA ILE A 136 11.15 -3.17 -1.35
C ILE A 136 10.19 -2.01 -1.58
N VAL A 137 8.95 -2.29 -1.99
CA VAL A 137 7.94 -1.27 -2.29
C VAL A 137 7.65 -0.42 -1.06
N THR A 138 7.47 -1.01 0.12
CA THR A 138 7.20 -0.21 1.33
C THR A 138 8.41 0.58 1.82
N GLY A 139 9.64 0.06 1.63
CA GLY A 139 10.86 0.83 1.85
C GLY A 139 10.99 2.03 0.90
N VAL A 140 10.66 1.81 -0.37
CA VAL A 140 10.65 2.83 -1.44
C VAL A 140 9.63 3.91 -1.16
N VAL A 141 8.38 3.53 -0.91
CA VAL A 141 7.29 4.47 -0.62
C VAL A 141 7.55 5.19 0.70
N GLY A 142 8.08 4.52 1.72
CA GLY A 142 8.46 5.15 2.99
C GLY A 142 9.55 6.21 2.81
N GLY A 143 10.59 5.90 2.04
CA GLY A 143 11.63 6.86 1.69
C GLY A 143 11.10 8.04 0.86
N ALA A 144 10.20 7.80 -0.09
CA ALA A 144 9.56 8.86 -0.88
C ALA A 144 8.68 9.79 -0.02
N LEU A 145 7.95 9.25 0.97
CA LEU A 145 7.19 10.05 1.93
C LEU A 145 8.12 10.91 2.81
N ILE A 146 9.25 10.36 3.22
CA ILE A 146 10.28 11.10 3.96
C ILE A 146 10.82 12.25 3.08
N LEU A 147 11.16 11.98 1.82
CA LEU A 147 11.60 13.02 0.88
C LEU A 147 10.59 14.16 0.80
N GLN A 148 9.32 13.83 0.60
CA GLN A 148 8.25 14.83 0.47
C GLN A 148 8.05 15.61 1.76
N GLY A 149 8.15 14.96 2.93
CA GLY A 149 8.13 15.63 4.23
C GLY A 149 9.30 16.60 4.43
N LEU A 150 10.53 16.20 4.10
CA LEU A 150 11.72 17.07 4.25
C LEU A 150 11.67 18.28 3.29
N VAL A 151 11.29 18.07 2.03
CA VAL A 151 11.14 19.15 1.06
C VAL A 151 10.04 20.11 1.51
N SER A 152 8.94 19.59 2.06
CA SER A 152 7.86 20.40 2.61
C SER A 152 8.30 21.21 3.82
N LEU A 153 9.37 20.86 4.54
CA LEU A 153 9.93 21.67 5.64
C LEU A 153 10.94 22.72 5.16
N GLY A 154 11.14 22.86 3.85
CA GLY A 154 12.10 23.81 3.28
C GLY A 154 13.56 23.33 3.31
N ILE A 155 13.80 22.04 3.57
CA ILE A 155 15.15 21.47 3.52
C ILE A 155 15.58 21.38 2.03
N PRO A 156 16.83 21.75 1.69
CA PRO A 156 17.33 21.68 0.32
C PRO A 156 17.19 20.27 -0.26
N THR A 157 16.63 20.17 -1.47
CA THR A 157 16.28 18.90 -2.11
C THR A 157 17.44 17.90 -2.18
N TYR A 158 18.68 18.37 -2.38
CA TYR A 158 19.87 17.51 -2.42
C TYR A 158 20.11 16.76 -1.11
N ILE A 159 19.92 17.45 0.04
CA ILE A 159 20.06 16.86 1.37
C ILE A 159 18.87 15.92 1.65
N SER A 160 17.66 16.37 1.31
CA SER A 160 16.43 15.57 1.48
C SER A 160 16.49 14.26 0.70
N LEU A 161 17.02 14.30 -0.52
CA LEU A 161 17.17 13.13 -1.39
C LEU A 161 18.20 12.15 -0.85
N LEU A 162 19.32 12.65 -0.32
CA LEU A 162 20.32 11.81 0.35
C LEU A 162 19.74 11.10 1.58
N VAL A 163 19.02 11.83 2.45
CA VAL A 163 18.36 11.26 3.63
C VAL A 163 17.30 10.24 3.23
N ALA A 164 16.44 10.57 2.27
CA ALA A 164 15.39 9.68 1.78
C ALA A 164 15.96 8.40 1.17
N PHE A 165 17.04 8.51 0.40
CA PHE A 165 17.72 7.37 -0.18
C PHE A 165 18.34 6.46 0.89
N LEU A 166 19.04 7.03 1.88
CA LEU A 166 19.56 6.27 3.00
C LEU A 166 18.45 5.55 3.78
N MET A 167 17.32 6.22 4.02
CA MET A 167 16.17 5.64 4.71
C MET A 167 15.48 4.55 3.89
N MET A 168 15.36 4.72 2.57
CA MET A 168 14.85 3.69 1.65
C MET A 168 15.72 2.43 1.70
N VAL A 169 17.05 2.59 1.59
CA VAL A 169 17.99 1.46 1.61
C VAL A 169 17.99 0.79 2.99
N ALA A 170 18.09 1.57 4.07
CA ALA A 170 18.08 1.06 5.44
C ALA A 170 16.76 0.33 5.76
N GLY A 171 15.62 0.93 5.41
CA GLY A 171 14.30 0.34 5.59
C GLY A 171 14.13 -0.96 4.81
N THR A 172 14.54 -0.98 3.55
CA THR A 172 14.49 -2.18 2.70
C THR A 172 15.36 -3.30 3.27
N ILE A 173 16.62 -3.02 3.63
CA ILE A 173 17.52 -4.02 4.21
C ILE A 173 16.98 -4.56 5.53
N PHE A 174 16.44 -3.68 6.40
CA PHE A 174 15.89 -4.08 7.68
C PHE A 174 14.68 -5.02 7.51
N GLN A 175 13.76 -4.66 6.61
CA GLN A 175 12.58 -5.48 6.33
C GLN A 175 12.92 -6.80 5.61
N LEU A 176 13.98 -6.82 4.80
CA LEU A 176 14.51 -8.04 4.17
C LEU A 176 15.18 -8.95 5.21
N ARG A 177 15.98 -8.40 6.13
CA ARG A 177 16.57 -9.18 7.23
C ARG A 177 15.51 -9.80 8.14
N GLN A 178 14.38 -9.14 8.34
CA GLN A 178 13.24 -9.72 9.05
C GLN A 178 12.60 -10.91 8.33
N LEU A 179 12.77 -11.06 7.01
CA LEU A 179 12.33 -12.26 6.29
C LEU A 179 13.20 -13.46 6.60
N SER A 180 14.53 -13.28 6.59
CA SER A 180 15.48 -14.39 6.74
C SER A 180 15.49 -15.04 8.13
N LYS A 181 14.88 -14.41 9.14
CA LYS A 181 14.80 -14.93 10.51
C LYS A 181 13.51 -15.71 10.82
N LYS A 182 12.60 -15.82 9.85
CA LYS A 182 11.38 -16.63 9.95
C LYS A 182 11.53 -17.90 9.15
#